data_AF-A0A072N7H6-F1
#
_entry.id   AF-A0A072N7H6-F1
#
_cell.length_a   1.000
_cell.length_b   1.000
_cell.length_c   1.000
_cell.angle_alpha   90.00
_cell.angle_beta   90.00
_cell.angle_gamma   90.00
#
_symmetry.space_group_name_H-M   'P 1'
#
loop_
_entity.id
_entity.type
_entity.pdbx_description
1 polymer ?
#
loop_
_entity_poly.entity_id
_entity_poly.type
_entity_poly.pdbx_seq_one_letter_code
_entity_poly.pdbx_strand_id
1 'polypeptide(L)'
;MTLENTERYADGALNSNDIPPLPDSKKRTRAGDELQPWCDYATINPCEKIIAGVVDVQSCEADDEEFYKDEWWGWTHERLRFLNNKLGLKALAFALPFAWIATIFITLLLLFLEAMDWLIYTVEASDILITISVLIGSFGYLALSLYLVYLTTNWVMEKGVGTLIKPFEKILQKKVDNSLADGMSELNRVTGQAKFALGKGRYFEAPFIEFDAYVERVIQRGGIFYRLMFVHRYTGKIFNKTWLSGVEASKNEVLALWDMLQRFMDVSQPIPDMPRFEPFRHLDPVTAEYDRKTNRPPRYWRDLDLETWKSGEGAKLATAQARYPWGRRVCKLTPKLGQIDMATYREKRSASASVI
;
A
#
# COMPACT_ATOMS: atom_id res chain seq x y z
N MET A 1 18.16 1.09 -11.76
CA MET A 1 17.16 1.81 -12.60
C MET A 1 17.85 2.95 -13.37
N THR A 2 17.62 3.12 -14.67
CA THR A 2 18.07 4.32 -15.42
C THR A 2 17.07 5.46 -15.22
N LEU A 3 17.57 6.63 -14.83
CA LEU A 3 16.76 7.84 -14.63
C LEU A 3 16.91 8.71 -15.87
N GLU A 4 15.92 8.67 -16.74
CA GLU A 4 15.87 9.46 -17.97
C GLU A 4 14.81 10.56 -17.82
N ASN A 5 14.98 11.64 -18.58
CA ASN A 5 13.98 12.70 -18.64
C ASN A 5 12.78 12.22 -19.43
N THR A 6 11.57 12.58 -19.00
CA THR A 6 10.38 12.40 -19.83
C THR A 6 10.42 13.37 -21.00
N GLU A 7 10.68 12.87 -22.21
CA GLU A 7 10.69 13.69 -23.42
C GLU A 7 9.28 13.94 -23.98
N ARG A 8 8.40 12.93 -23.91
CA ARG A 8 7.05 12.99 -24.47
C ARG A 8 6.07 12.11 -23.70
N TYR A 9 4.84 12.61 -23.53
CA TYR A 9 3.70 11.83 -23.05
C TYR A 9 2.98 11.14 -24.21
N ALA A 10 2.42 9.96 -23.96
CA ALA A 10 1.61 9.26 -24.93
C ALA A 10 0.32 10.04 -25.24
N ASP A 11 -0.22 9.88 -26.45
CA ASP A 11 -1.46 10.56 -26.85
C ASP A 11 -2.68 10.15 -26.00
N GLY A 12 -2.61 9.00 -25.31
CA GLY A 12 -3.61 8.53 -24.35
C GLY A 12 -3.39 8.98 -22.89
N ALA A 13 -2.36 9.78 -22.62
CA ALA A 13 -2.11 10.34 -21.30
C ALA A 13 -3.24 11.29 -20.89
N LEU A 14 -3.56 11.34 -19.59
CA LEU A 14 -4.63 12.20 -19.10
C LEU A 14 -4.21 13.66 -19.24
N ASN A 15 -5.02 14.46 -19.94
CA ASN A 15 -4.87 15.91 -20.02
C ASN A 15 -6.20 16.57 -19.66
N SER A 16 -6.26 17.31 -18.55
CA SER A 16 -7.52 17.94 -18.12
C SER A 16 -8.00 19.06 -19.04
N ASN A 17 -7.12 19.63 -19.88
CA ASN A 17 -7.50 20.64 -20.88
C ASN A 17 -8.15 20.02 -22.13
N ASP A 18 -7.92 18.73 -22.39
CA ASP A 18 -8.44 18.03 -23.57
C ASP A 18 -8.99 16.65 -23.21
N ILE A 19 -10.10 16.65 -22.47
CA ILE A 19 -10.79 15.41 -22.10
C ILE A 19 -11.54 14.86 -23.33
N PRO A 20 -11.21 13.62 -23.78
CA PRO A 20 -11.84 13.02 -24.94
C PRO A 20 -13.32 12.69 -24.67
N PRO A 21 -14.16 12.61 -25.71
CA PRO A 21 -15.51 12.07 -25.57
C PRO A 21 -15.44 10.61 -25.11
N LEU A 22 -16.33 10.22 -24.21
CA LEU A 22 -16.36 8.88 -23.63
C LEU A 22 -17.75 8.28 -23.70
N PRO A 23 -17.86 6.95 -23.80
CA PRO A 23 -19.15 6.29 -23.72
C PRO A 23 -19.71 6.34 -22.31
N ASP A 24 -21.04 6.41 -22.24
CA ASP A 24 -21.79 6.45 -20.98
C ASP A 24 -21.75 5.09 -20.25
N SER A 25 -22.02 5.11 -18.95
CA SER A 25 -22.22 3.91 -18.14
C SER A 25 -23.45 4.04 -17.26
N LYS A 26 -24.38 3.09 -17.42
CA LYS A 26 -25.65 3.02 -16.69
C LYS A 26 -25.48 2.70 -15.18
N LYS A 27 -24.26 2.56 -14.65
CA LYS A 27 -23.97 2.01 -13.31
C LYS A 27 -23.04 2.86 -12.44
N ARG A 28 -23.12 4.19 -12.51
CA ARG A 28 -22.26 5.09 -11.71
C ARG A 28 -22.82 5.44 -10.32
N THR A 29 -24.08 5.12 -10.05
CA THR A 29 -24.71 5.32 -8.74
C THR A 29 -24.57 4.06 -7.88
N ARG A 30 -24.03 4.21 -6.67
CA ARG A 30 -23.84 3.13 -5.69
C ARG A 30 -24.37 3.60 -4.34
N ALA A 31 -25.15 2.76 -3.66
CA ALA A 31 -25.72 3.13 -2.37
C ALA A 31 -24.61 3.18 -1.30
N GLY A 32 -24.47 4.32 -0.63
CA GLY A 32 -23.49 4.50 0.46
C GLY A 32 -22.08 4.90 0.05
N ASP A 33 -21.76 4.83 -1.25
CA ASP A 33 -20.46 5.25 -1.79
C ASP A 33 -20.58 6.64 -2.44
N GLU A 34 -19.62 7.52 -2.18
CA GLU A 34 -19.63 8.88 -2.75
C GLU A 34 -18.73 8.97 -3.98
N LEU A 35 -19.35 9.08 -5.16
CA LEU A 35 -18.64 9.29 -6.43
C LEU A 35 -17.86 10.62 -6.40
N GLN A 36 -16.59 10.56 -6.79
CA GLN A 36 -15.71 11.72 -6.80
C GLN A 36 -15.63 12.39 -8.17
N PRO A 37 -15.53 13.73 -8.20
CA PRO A 37 -15.41 14.48 -9.44
C PRO A 37 -14.02 14.32 -10.07
N TRP A 38 -13.99 14.49 -11.39
CA TRP A 38 -12.77 14.46 -12.21
C TRP A 38 -12.33 15.85 -12.63
N CYS A 39 -11.01 16.08 -12.61
CA CYS A 39 -10.31 17.23 -13.18
C CYS A 39 -10.72 18.61 -12.61
N ASP A 40 -11.24 18.62 -11.38
CA ASP A 40 -11.48 19.83 -10.60
C ASP A 40 -10.62 19.80 -9.34
N TYR A 41 -9.47 20.45 -9.44
CA TYR A 41 -8.36 20.29 -8.50
C TYR A 41 -8.50 21.23 -7.32
N ALA A 42 -8.44 20.67 -6.11
CA ALA A 42 -8.26 21.44 -4.90
C ALA A 42 -6.82 21.94 -4.75
N THR A 43 -5.87 21.24 -5.38
CA THR A 43 -4.42 21.49 -5.24
C THR A 43 -3.97 21.31 -3.79
N ILE A 44 -4.57 20.34 -3.10
CA ILE A 44 -4.29 20.03 -1.69
C ILE A 44 -3.76 18.59 -1.63
N ASN A 45 -2.57 18.42 -1.07
CA ASN A 45 -1.97 17.11 -0.86
C ASN A 45 -2.45 16.48 0.46
N PRO A 46 -2.54 15.13 0.52
CA PRO A 46 -2.92 14.40 1.73
C PRO A 46 -1.89 14.60 2.86
N CYS A 47 -2.30 15.27 3.94
CA CYS A 47 -1.40 15.70 5.01
C CYS A 47 -0.78 14.52 5.77
N GLU A 48 -1.57 13.51 6.13
CA GLU A 48 -1.05 12.34 6.87
C GLU A 48 -0.08 11.54 6.00
N LYS A 49 -0.36 11.44 4.69
CA LYS A 49 0.56 10.78 3.75
C LYS A 49 1.86 11.55 3.54
N ILE A 50 1.84 12.89 3.61
CA ILE A 50 3.08 13.68 3.60
C ILE A 50 3.90 13.34 4.85
N ILE A 51 3.29 13.38 6.03
CA ILE A 51 3.97 13.09 7.29
C ILE A 51 4.62 11.71 7.25
N ALA A 52 3.84 10.68 6.88
CA ALA A 52 4.36 9.32 6.73
C ALA A 52 5.48 9.24 5.67
N GLY A 53 5.29 9.93 4.54
CA GLY A 53 6.28 9.97 3.47
C GLY A 53 7.61 10.63 3.85
N VAL A 54 7.60 11.68 4.68
CA VAL A 54 8.83 12.33 5.17
C VAL A 54 9.59 11.36 6.07
N VAL A 55 8.89 10.75 7.04
CA VAL A 55 9.50 9.77 7.95
C VAL A 55 10.15 8.62 7.17
N ASP A 56 9.42 8.06 6.21
CA ASP A 56 9.91 6.95 5.38
C ASP A 56 11.16 7.36 4.57
N VAL A 57 11.10 8.51 3.88
CA VAL A 57 12.19 8.97 3.02
C VAL A 57 13.45 9.31 3.81
N GLN A 58 13.31 10.01 4.95
CA GLN A 58 14.44 10.36 5.81
C GLN A 58 15.05 9.11 6.46
N SER A 59 14.23 8.13 6.83
CA SER A 59 14.73 6.83 7.32
C SER A 59 15.48 6.07 6.22
N CYS A 60 14.98 6.05 4.98
CA CYS A 60 15.68 5.39 3.88
C CYS A 60 17.01 6.09 3.54
N GLU A 61 17.05 7.43 3.54
CA GLU A 61 18.27 8.19 3.25
C GLU A 61 19.34 8.00 4.33
N ALA A 62 18.95 7.80 5.60
CA ALA A 62 19.88 7.50 6.68
C ALA A 62 20.62 6.16 6.47
N ASP A 63 19.98 5.20 5.79
CA ASP A 63 20.57 3.90 5.47
C ASP A 63 21.32 3.90 4.12
N ASP A 64 20.78 4.59 3.10
CA ASP A 64 21.35 4.70 1.75
C ASP A 64 20.99 6.05 1.11
N GLU A 65 21.99 6.88 0.80
CA GLU A 65 21.78 8.18 0.14
C GLU A 65 21.15 8.06 -1.26
N GLU A 66 21.35 6.92 -1.93
CA GLU A 66 20.82 6.64 -3.27
C GLU A 66 19.60 5.70 -3.25
N PHE A 67 18.91 5.58 -2.11
CA PHE A 67 17.76 4.67 -1.90
C PHE A 67 16.71 4.71 -3.03
N TYR A 68 16.53 5.86 -3.68
CA TYR A 68 15.54 6.10 -4.73
C TYR A 68 15.94 5.47 -6.08
N LYS A 69 17.18 5.00 -6.25
CA LYS A 69 17.63 4.25 -7.42
C LYS A 69 17.33 2.75 -7.33
N ASP A 70 16.90 2.28 -6.15
CA ASP A 70 16.45 0.91 -5.94
C ASP A 70 15.28 0.58 -6.89
N GLU A 71 15.29 -0.63 -7.47
CA GLU A 71 14.22 -1.11 -8.34
C GLU A 71 12.88 -1.26 -7.61
N TRP A 72 12.91 -1.44 -6.29
CA TRP A 72 11.75 -1.49 -5.42
C TRP A 72 11.18 -0.11 -5.09
N TRP A 73 11.89 0.98 -5.42
CA TRP A 73 11.36 2.32 -5.22
C TRP A 73 10.13 2.54 -6.11
N GLY A 74 8.97 2.63 -5.49
CA GLY A 74 7.70 2.56 -6.20
C GLY A 74 7.26 3.87 -6.88
N TRP A 75 7.76 5.02 -6.45
CA TRP A 75 7.21 6.32 -6.83
C TRP A 75 8.23 7.13 -7.60
N THR A 76 7.96 7.36 -8.88
CA THR A 76 8.86 8.07 -9.80
C THR A 76 8.08 9.12 -10.56
N HIS A 77 8.78 9.90 -11.37
CA HIS A 77 8.15 10.90 -12.21
C HIS A 77 7.28 10.33 -13.33
N GLU A 78 7.40 9.04 -13.67
CA GLU A 78 6.58 8.40 -14.71
C GLU A 78 5.46 7.53 -14.14
N ARG A 79 5.75 6.87 -13.01
CA ARG A 79 4.90 5.83 -12.44
C ARG A 79 4.81 5.89 -10.93
N LEU A 80 3.61 5.61 -10.43
CA LEU A 80 3.27 5.44 -9.03
C LEU A 80 2.86 3.99 -8.81
N ARG A 81 3.75 3.21 -8.21
CA ARG A 81 3.52 1.81 -7.86
C ARG A 81 3.08 1.66 -6.41
N PHE A 82 2.21 0.69 -6.19
CA PHE A 82 1.67 0.39 -4.87
C PHE A 82 1.26 -1.08 -4.80
N LEU A 83 1.51 -1.68 -3.64
CA LEU A 83 1.15 -3.06 -3.39
C LEU A 83 -0.35 -3.19 -3.11
N ASN A 84 -0.94 -4.28 -3.56
CA ASN A 84 -2.19 -4.75 -2.99
C ASN A 84 -1.95 -5.21 -1.56
N ASN A 85 -2.94 -4.96 -0.69
CA ASN A 85 -2.91 -5.40 0.70
C ASN A 85 -3.05 -6.93 0.77
N LYS A 86 -1.95 -7.66 0.53
CA LYS A 86 -1.83 -9.09 0.74
C LYS A 86 -1.38 -9.33 2.17
N LEU A 87 -2.29 -9.84 2.99
CA LEU A 87 -2.07 -10.19 4.40
C LEU A 87 -0.93 -11.22 4.61
N GLY A 88 -0.51 -11.92 3.55
CA GLY A 88 0.40 -13.06 3.60
C GLY A 88 1.83 -12.73 4.05
N LEU A 89 2.35 -11.52 3.78
CA LEU A 89 3.73 -11.19 4.16
C LEU A 89 3.88 -11.02 5.69
N LYS A 90 2.87 -10.41 6.33
CA LYS A 90 2.83 -10.28 7.80
C LYS A 90 2.72 -11.65 8.47
N ALA A 91 1.97 -12.59 7.89
CA ALA A 91 1.83 -13.94 8.42
C ALA A 91 3.18 -14.70 8.50
N LEU A 92 4.10 -14.46 7.56
CA LEU A 92 5.42 -15.09 7.55
C LEU A 92 6.26 -14.65 8.76
N ALA A 93 6.25 -13.36 9.09
CA ALA A 93 6.98 -12.81 10.24
C ALA A 93 6.44 -13.35 11.58
N PHE A 94 5.12 -13.58 11.67
CA PHE A 94 4.51 -14.19 12.84
C PHE A 94 4.72 -15.72 12.92
N ALA A 95 4.88 -16.43 11.80
CA ALA A 95 4.99 -17.88 11.80
C ALA A 95 6.21 -18.40 12.59
N LEU A 96 7.32 -17.66 12.56
CA LEU A 96 8.56 -18.08 13.20
C LEU A 96 8.49 -18.17 14.74
N PRO A 97 8.05 -17.13 15.48
CA PRO A 97 7.91 -17.24 16.94
C PRO A 97 6.88 -18.31 17.34
N PHE A 98 5.78 -18.48 16.57
CA PHE A 98 4.81 -19.54 16.84
C PHE A 98 5.41 -20.94 16.62
N ALA A 99 6.19 -21.15 15.56
CA ALA A 99 6.86 -22.42 15.30
C ALA A 99 7.89 -22.74 16.41
N TRP A 100 8.61 -21.74 16.90
CA TRP A 100 9.57 -21.91 18.00
C TRP A 100 8.87 -22.31 19.31
N ILE A 101 7.82 -21.59 19.69
CA ILE A 101 6.99 -21.92 20.87
C ILE A 101 6.44 -23.34 20.73
N ALA A 102 5.87 -23.69 19.57
CA ALA A 102 5.36 -25.04 19.33
C ALA A 102 6.45 -26.10 19.49
N THR A 103 7.67 -25.85 19.01
CA THR A 103 8.80 -26.77 19.14
C THR A 103 9.14 -27.05 20.60
N ILE A 104 9.20 -26.01 21.45
CA ILE A 104 9.45 -26.16 22.89
C ILE A 104 8.35 -27.00 23.55
N PHE A 105 7.09 -26.65 23.32
CA PHE A 105 5.95 -27.34 23.93
C PHE A 105 5.86 -28.80 23.49
N ILE A 106 6.06 -29.09 22.20
CA ILE A 106 6.02 -30.46 21.67
C ILE A 106 7.20 -31.27 22.23
N THR A 107 8.40 -30.70 22.25
CA THR A 107 9.59 -31.42 22.74
C THR A 107 9.46 -31.75 24.22
N LEU A 108 9.05 -30.79 25.05
CA LEU A 108 8.84 -31.02 26.48
C LEU A 108 7.66 -31.96 26.77
N LEU A 109 6.61 -31.91 25.95
CA LEU A 109 5.51 -32.87 26.06
C LEU A 109 5.98 -34.29 25.77
N LEU A 110 6.76 -34.50 24.71
CA LEU A 110 7.31 -35.82 24.39
C LEU A 110 8.22 -36.35 25.50
N LEU A 111 9.12 -35.50 26.02
CA LEU A 111 9.98 -35.85 27.15
C LEU A 111 9.17 -36.16 28.42
N PHE A 112 8.11 -35.40 28.69
CA PHE A 112 7.22 -35.65 29.81
C PHE A 112 6.50 -37.00 29.67
N LEU A 113 5.96 -37.30 28.48
CA LEU A 113 5.29 -38.56 28.21
C LEU A 113 6.25 -39.76 28.38
N GLU A 114 7.47 -39.63 27.86
CA GLU A 114 8.51 -40.66 28.01
C GLU A 114 8.92 -40.85 29.48
N ALA A 115 9.07 -39.76 30.24
CA ALA A 115 9.38 -39.82 31.66
C ALA A 115 8.24 -40.45 32.49
N MET A 116 6.98 -40.17 32.14
CA MET A 116 5.82 -40.77 32.81
C MET A 116 5.67 -42.25 32.47
N ASP A 117 5.88 -42.64 31.22
CA ASP A 117 5.86 -44.04 30.79
C ASP A 117 6.93 -44.86 31.54
N TRP A 118 8.15 -44.31 31.61
CA TRP A 118 9.23 -44.89 32.41
C TRP A 118 8.85 -45.02 33.90
N LEU A 119 8.26 -43.98 34.49
CA LEU A 119 7.86 -43.97 35.90
C LEU A 119 6.77 -45.03 36.19
N ILE A 120 5.79 -45.16 35.31
CA ILE A 120 4.72 -46.17 35.42
C ILE A 120 5.30 -47.58 35.33
N TYR A 121 6.27 -47.81 34.45
CA TYR A 121 6.83 -49.15 34.22
C TYR A 121 7.83 -49.59 35.29
N THR A 122 8.58 -48.65 35.89
CA THR A 122 9.70 -48.98 36.79
C THR A 122 9.36 -48.86 38.28
N VAL A 123 8.37 -48.05 38.64
CA VAL A 123 8.06 -47.76 40.05
C VAL A 123 6.80 -48.51 40.47
N GLU A 124 6.95 -49.49 41.36
CA GLU A 124 5.83 -50.12 42.05
C GLU A 124 5.26 -49.17 43.11
N ALA A 125 4.33 -48.31 42.70
CA ALA A 125 3.60 -47.38 43.56
C ALA A 125 2.08 -47.60 43.44
N SER A 126 1.31 -47.05 44.38
CA SER A 126 -0.16 -47.07 44.27
C SER A 126 -0.65 -46.15 43.16
N ASP A 127 -1.76 -46.52 42.52
CA ASP A 127 -2.38 -45.75 41.43
C ASP A 127 -2.64 -44.29 41.80
N ILE A 128 -2.96 -44.02 43.07
CA ILE A 128 -3.18 -42.67 43.60
C ILE A 128 -1.89 -41.84 43.54
N LEU A 129 -0.76 -42.41 43.93
CA LEU A 129 0.54 -41.71 43.92
C LEU A 129 1.03 -41.45 42.49
N ILE A 130 0.82 -42.41 41.59
CA ILE A 130 1.12 -42.24 40.15
C ILE A 130 0.25 -41.12 39.58
N THR A 131 -1.04 -41.11 39.87
CA THR A 131 -1.98 -40.06 39.39
C THR A 131 -1.58 -38.67 39.88
N ILE A 132 -1.21 -38.52 41.15
CA ILE A 132 -0.72 -37.25 41.71
C ILE A 132 0.57 -36.81 41.01
N SER A 133 1.49 -37.75 40.74
CA SER A 133 2.77 -37.47 40.07
C SER A 133 2.55 -36.99 38.63
N VAL A 134 1.62 -37.61 37.90
CA VAL A 134 1.23 -37.18 36.55
C VAL A 134 0.63 -35.77 36.58
N LEU A 135 -0.25 -35.47 37.56
CA LEU A 135 -0.84 -34.14 37.70
C LEU A 135 0.23 -33.08 38.00
N ILE A 136 1.12 -33.33 38.96
CA ILE A 136 2.20 -32.40 39.30
C ILE A 136 3.15 -32.21 38.11
N GLY A 137 3.54 -33.31 37.44
CA GLY A 137 4.37 -33.26 36.25
C GLY A 137 3.70 -32.53 35.09
N SER A 138 2.36 -32.60 34.97
CA SER A 138 1.60 -31.84 33.98
C SER A 138 1.74 -30.32 34.20
N PHE A 139 1.65 -29.85 35.45
CA PHE A 139 1.91 -28.45 35.78
C PHE A 139 3.39 -28.09 35.62
N GLY A 140 4.29 -29.02 35.95
CA GLY A 140 5.73 -28.86 35.80
C GLY A 140 6.16 -28.63 34.36
N TYR A 141 5.71 -29.45 33.40
CA TYR A 141 6.06 -29.25 32.00
C TYR A 141 5.48 -27.94 31.46
N LEU A 142 4.26 -27.57 31.84
CA LEU A 142 3.63 -26.32 31.41
C LEU A 142 4.43 -25.11 31.91
N ALA A 143 4.76 -25.10 33.20
CA ALA A 143 5.56 -24.03 33.80
C ALA A 143 6.95 -23.93 33.18
N LEU A 144 7.61 -25.07 32.96
CA LEU A 144 8.92 -25.12 32.31
C LEU A 144 8.86 -24.65 30.85
N SER A 145 7.83 -25.05 30.11
CA SER A 145 7.62 -24.60 28.72
C SER A 145 7.47 -23.09 28.64
N LEU A 146 6.65 -22.50 29.52
CA LEU A 146 6.46 -21.05 29.60
C LEU A 146 7.75 -20.32 29.99
N TYR A 147 8.51 -20.87 30.95
CA TYR A 147 9.79 -20.32 31.37
C TYR A 147 10.83 -20.33 30.24
N LEU A 148 10.94 -21.43 29.50
CA LEU A 148 11.85 -21.53 28.35
C LEU A 148 11.42 -20.60 27.22
N VAL A 149 10.12 -20.43 26.98
CA VAL A 149 9.63 -19.44 26.01
C VAL A 149 10.04 -18.04 26.43
N TYR A 150 9.84 -17.65 27.68
CA TYR A 150 10.26 -16.34 28.20
C TYR A 150 11.76 -16.10 28.00
N LEU A 151 12.60 -17.10 28.29
CA LEU A 151 14.05 -16.97 28.21
C LEU A 151 14.58 -16.97 26.78
N THR A 152 13.99 -17.77 25.89
CA THR A 152 14.52 -18.00 24.54
C THR A 152 13.90 -17.12 23.46
N THR A 153 12.70 -16.57 23.67
CA THR A 153 12.01 -15.79 22.62
C THR A 153 12.81 -14.54 22.21
N ASN A 154 13.39 -13.80 23.16
CA ASN A 154 14.20 -12.63 22.85
C ASN A 154 15.45 -13.00 22.03
N TRP A 155 16.13 -14.10 22.40
CA TRP A 155 17.28 -14.60 21.66
C TRP A 155 16.91 -15.03 20.24
N VAL A 156 15.77 -15.71 20.06
CA VAL A 156 15.28 -16.11 18.75
C VAL A 156 15.01 -14.88 17.88
N MET A 157 14.34 -13.87 18.43
CA MET A 157 14.00 -12.65 17.70
C MET A 157 15.23 -11.82 17.32
N GLU A 158 16.27 -11.79 18.15
CA GLU A 158 17.45 -10.94 17.94
C GLU A 158 18.55 -11.64 17.10
N LYS A 159 18.79 -12.94 17.30
CA LYS A 159 19.91 -13.68 16.66
C LYS A 159 19.48 -14.97 15.96
N GLY A 160 18.42 -15.61 16.44
CA GLY A 160 17.91 -16.87 15.89
C GLY A 160 17.29 -16.70 14.51
N VAL A 161 16.52 -15.64 14.26
CA VAL A 161 15.85 -15.38 12.98
C VAL A 161 16.85 -15.37 11.83
N GLY A 162 17.89 -14.55 11.92
CA GLY A 162 18.91 -14.46 10.87
C GLY A 162 19.63 -15.78 10.63
N THR A 163 19.94 -16.53 11.69
CA THR A 163 20.69 -17.80 11.60
C THR A 163 19.84 -18.96 11.06
N LEU A 164 18.59 -19.07 11.51
CA LEU A 164 17.65 -20.13 11.11
C LEU A 164 17.10 -19.91 9.70
N ILE A 165 16.93 -18.65 9.29
CA ILE A 165 16.42 -18.29 7.96
C ILE A 165 17.53 -18.32 6.90
N LYS A 166 18.80 -18.09 7.27
CA LYS A 166 19.95 -18.07 6.34
C LYS A 166 19.96 -19.18 5.28
N PRO A 167 19.76 -20.47 5.61
CA PRO A 167 19.74 -21.53 4.59
C PRO A 167 18.58 -21.41 3.60
N PHE A 168 17.49 -20.75 3.97
CA PHE A 168 16.29 -20.55 3.17
C PHE A 168 16.15 -19.13 2.61
N GLU A 169 17.08 -18.22 2.93
CA GLU A 169 17.00 -16.79 2.64
C GLU A 169 16.71 -16.52 1.17
N LYS A 170 17.48 -17.12 0.25
CA LYS A 170 17.27 -16.97 -1.20
C LYS A 170 15.91 -17.48 -1.68
N ILE A 171 15.43 -18.57 -1.09
CA ILE A 171 14.12 -19.16 -1.46
C ILE A 171 12.99 -18.28 -0.96
N LEU A 172 13.11 -17.78 0.28
CA LEU A 172 12.13 -16.90 0.90
C LEU A 172 12.11 -15.55 0.21
N GLN A 173 13.27 -14.94 -0.03
CA GLN A 173 13.42 -13.70 -0.79
C GLN A 173 12.77 -13.83 -2.16
N LYS A 174 13.13 -14.87 -2.94
CA LYS A 174 12.49 -15.13 -4.24
C LYS A 174 10.96 -15.29 -4.14
N LYS A 175 10.43 -15.96 -3.11
CA LYS A 175 8.98 -16.09 -2.90
C LYS A 175 8.34 -14.76 -2.51
N VAL A 176 8.99 -13.96 -1.67
CA VAL A 176 8.56 -12.63 -1.28
C VAL A 176 8.54 -11.72 -2.49
N ASP A 177 9.64 -11.65 -3.24
CA ASP A 177 9.77 -10.84 -4.45
C ASP A 177 8.71 -11.20 -5.49
N ASN A 178 8.50 -12.50 -5.74
CA ASN A 178 7.44 -12.96 -6.65
C ASN A 178 6.04 -12.58 -6.14
N SER A 179 5.79 -12.66 -4.83
CA SER A 179 4.51 -12.31 -4.22
C SER A 179 4.25 -10.80 -4.25
N LEU A 180 5.31 -10.01 -4.02
CA LEU A 180 5.32 -8.56 -4.12
C LEU A 180 5.06 -8.14 -5.56
N ALA A 181 5.84 -8.63 -6.52
CA ALA A 181 5.66 -8.38 -7.95
C ALA A 181 4.22 -8.72 -8.40
N ASP A 182 3.70 -9.89 -7.99
CA ASP A 182 2.31 -10.28 -8.24
C ASP A 182 1.25 -9.38 -7.55
N GLY A 183 1.64 -8.66 -6.50
CA GLY A 183 0.82 -7.68 -5.81
C GLY A 183 0.96 -6.26 -6.32
N MET A 184 1.92 -5.97 -7.21
CA MET A 184 2.23 -4.60 -7.63
C MET A 184 1.20 -4.08 -8.63
N SER A 185 0.53 -3.00 -8.23
CA SER A 185 -0.27 -2.16 -9.10
C SER A 185 0.50 -0.89 -9.46
N GLU A 186 0.18 -0.29 -10.59
CA GLU A 186 0.89 0.87 -11.14
C GLU A 186 -0.12 1.86 -11.74
N LEU A 187 0.06 3.15 -11.45
CA LEU A 187 -0.48 4.24 -12.24
C LEU A 187 0.66 4.85 -13.04
N ASN A 188 0.54 4.92 -14.36
CA ASN A 188 1.58 5.42 -15.24
C ASN A 188 1.11 6.70 -15.95
N ARG A 189 1.71 7.84 -15.60
CA ARG A 189 1.30 9.14 -16.13
C ARG A 189 1.72 9.34 -17.58
N VAL A 190 2.85 8.74 -17.98
CA VAL A 190 3.38 8.85 -19.36
C VAL A 190 2.46 8.13 -20.35
N THR A 191 1.96 6.94 -19.99
CA THR A 191 1.07 6.16 -20.85
C THR A 191 -0.42 6.46 -20.63
N GLY A 192 -0.78 7.08 -19.52
CA GLY A 192 -2.17 7.29 -19.08
C GLY A 192 -2.87 6.02 -18.58
N GLN A 193 -2.14 4.91 -18.41
CA GLN A 193 -2.71 3.62 -18.00
C GLN A 193 -2.70 3.44 -16.49
N ALA A 194 -3.71 2.73 -16.00
CA ALA A 194 -3.79 2.21 -14.64
C ALA A 194 -3.83 0.69 -14.68
N LYS A 195 -2.87 0.07 -14.01
CA LYS A 195 -2.69 -1.37 -13.92
C LYS A 195 -2.91 -1.83 -12.49
N PHE A 196 -3.96 -2.61 -12.26
CA PHE A 196 -4.26 -3.18 -10.95
C PHE A 196 -3.96 -4.68 -10.94
N ALA A 197 -3.19 -5.13 -9.94
CA ALA A 197 -2.93 -6.54 -9.74
C ALA A 197 -4.21 -7.28 -9.30
N LEU A 198 -4.46 -8.44 -9.91
CA LEU A 198 -5.54 -9.38 -9.53
C LEU A 198 -4.99 -10.57 -8.73
N GLY A 199 -3.67 -10.71 -8.65
CA GLY A 199 -2.97 -11.84 -8.06
C GLY A 199 -2.80 -13.02 -9.03
N LYS A 200 -1.89 -13.94 -8.68
CA LYS A 200 -1.52 -15.12 -9.49
C LYS A 200 -1.01 -14.77 -10.90
N GLY A 201 -0.22 -13.72 -11.04
CA GLY A 201 0.36 -13.17 -12.26
C GLY A 201 -0.61 -12.38 -13.13
N ARG A 202 -1.85 -12.17 -12.67
CA ARG A 202 -2.90 -11.53 -13.47
C ARG A 202 -3.00 -10.05 -13.13
N TYR A 203 -3.23 -9.23 -14.15
CA TYR A 203 -3.43 -7.79 -14.03
C TYR A 203 -4.67 -7.36 -14.79
N PHE A 204 -5.27 -6.25 -14.34
CA PHE A 204 -6.28 -5.53 -15.06
C PHE A 204 -5.72 -4.16 -15.44
N GLU A 205 -5.60 -3.89 -16.73
CA GLU A 205 -5.01 -2.66 -17.26
C GLU A 205 -6.02 -1.94 -18.14
N ALA A 206 -6.22 -0.65 -17.85
CA ALA A 206 -7.08 0.23 -18.63
C ALA A 206 -6.65 1.69 -18.47
N PRO A 207 -7.03 2.60 -19.38
CA PRO A 207 -6.81 4.02 -19.22
C PRO A 207 -7.39 4.51 -17.89
N PHE A 208 -6.62 5.33 -17.19
CA PHE A 208 -6.97 5.80 -15.85
C PHE A 208 -8.32 6.53 -15.79
N ILE A 209 -8.68 7.25 -16.87
CA ILE A 209 -9.95 7.98 -17.01
C ILE A 209 -11.18 7.06 -17.09
N GLU A 210 -10.99 5.76 -17.35
CA GLU A 210 -12.06 4.75 -17.35
C GLU A 210 -12.42 4.28 -15.94
N PHE A 211 -11.64 4.65 -14.92
CA PHE A 211 -11.97 4.34 -13.54
C PHE A 211 -12.83 5.44 -12.93
N ASP A 212 -13.87 5.07 -12.19
CA ASP A 212 -14.60 5.99 -11.33
C ASP A 212 -14.08 5.82 -9.90
N ALA A 213 -13.71 6.94 -9.28
CA ALA A 213 -13.24 6.97 -7.91
C ALA A 213 -14.42 7.21 -6.95
N TYR A 214 -14.49 6.42 -5.89
CA TYR A 214 -15.51 6.50 -4.86
C TYR A 214 -14.86 6.62 -3.48
N VAL A 215 -15.50 7.34 -2.58
CA VAL A 215 -15.20 7.26 -1.15
C VAL A 215 -16.14 6.24 -0.53
N GLU A 216 -15.58 5.10 -0.13
CA GLU A 216 -16.26 4.02 0.59
C GLU A 216 -16.21 4.32 2.10
N ARG A 217 -17.36 4.17 2.78
CA ARG A 217 -17.46 4.28 4.23
C ARG A 217 -17.30 2.89 4.86
N VAL A 218 -16.25 2.71 5.66
CA VAL A 218 -15.94 1.45 6.34
C VAL A 218 -16.30 1.56 7.81
N ILE A 219 -17.27 0.77 8.27
CA ILE A 219 -17.67 0.72 9.68
C ILE A 219 -16.88 -0.38 10.37
N GLN A 220 -16.12 -0.03 11.41
CA GLN A 220 -15.40 -0.99 12.25
C GLN A 220 -15.77 -0.80 13.72
N ARG A 221 -15.42 -1.76 14.59
CA ARG A 221 -15.76 -1.76 16.02
C ARG A 221 -15.29 -0.51 16.80
N GLY A 222 -14.42 0.32 16.22
CA GLY A 222 -13.92 1.56 16.82
C GLY A 222 -14.35 2.86 16.13
N GLY A 223 -15.21 2.83 15.12
CA GLY A 223 -15.70 4.04 14.47
C GLY A 223 -15.97 3.93 12.97
N ILE A 224 -16.15 5.09 12.36
CA ILE A 224 -16.37 5.26 10.93
C ILE A 224 -15.03 5.64 10.30
N PHE A 225 -14.65 4.92 9.26
CA PHE A 225 -13.47 5.19 8.49
C PHE A 225 -13.82 5.32 7.01
N TYR A 226 -12.87 5.82 6.23
CA TYR A 226 -13.04 6.11 4.82
C TYR A 226 -11.92 5.47 4.01
N ARG A 227 -12.23 5.12 2.76
CA ARG A 227 -11.26 4.57 1.82
C ARG A 227 -11.56 5.03 0.39
N LEU A 228 -10.53 5.27 -0.41
CA LEU A 228 -10.65 5.44 -1.85
C LEU A 228 -10.81 4.09 -2.54
N MET A 229 -11.88 3.97 -3.31
CA MET A 229 -12.20 2.79 -4.11
C MET A 229 -12.19 3.17 -5.59
N PHE A 230 -11.50 2.39 -6.41
CA PHE A 230 -11.56 2.50 -7.86
C PHE A 230 -12.54 1.48 -8.42
N VAL A 231 -13.41 1.91 -9.32
CA VAL A 231 -14.33 1.01 -10.04
C VAL A 231 -14.16 1.24 -11.52
N HIS A 232 -13.82 0.22 -12.28
CA HIS A 232 -13.74 0.34 -13.73
C HIS A 232 -15.14 0.55 -14.32
N ARG A 233 -15.37 1.66 -15.02
CA ARG A 233 -16.69 2.15 -15.44
C ARG A 233 -17.47 1.16 -16.31
N TYR A 234 -16.78 0.41 -17.18
CA TYR A 234 -17.41 -0.45 -18.16
C TYR A 234 -17.54 -1.92 -17.72
N THR A 235 -16.64 -2.41 -16.88
CA THR A 235 -16.68 -3.81 -16.39
C THR A 235 -17.26 -3.93 -14.99
N GLY A 236 -17.30 -2.83 -14.23
CA GLY A 236 -17.70 -2.83 -12.83
C GLY A 236 -16.70 -3.51 -11.89
N LYS A 237 -15.49 -3.87 -12.36
CA LYS A 237 -14.44 -4.44 -11.51
C LYS A 237 -14.05 -3.41 -10.43
N ILE A 238 -14.00 -3.85 -9.17
CA ILE A 238 -13.76 -3.00 -7.99
C ILE A 238 -12.35 -3.23 -7.46
N PHE A 239 -11.64 -2.16 -7.14
CA PHE A 239 -10.30 -2.14 -6.56
C PHE A 239 -10.28 -1.22 -5.34
N ASN A 240 -10.44 -1.82 -4.16
CA ASN A 240 -10.42 -1.12 -2.86
C ASN A 240 -9.42 -1.72 -1.86
N LYS A 241 -8.55 -2.65 -2.27
CA LYS A 241 -7.56 -3.30 -1.39
C LYS A 241 -6.13 -2.92 -1.75
N THR A 242 -5.90 -1.63 -1.95
CA THR A 242 -4.60 -1.09 -2.36
C THR A 242 -3.91 -0.44 -1.16
N TRP A 243 -2.60 -0.59 -1.02
CA TRP A 243 -1.85 0.06 0.05
C TRP A 243 -1.81 1.59 -0.12
N LEU A 244 -1.96 2.06 -1.36
CA LEU A 244 -2.14 3.46 -1.70
C LEU A 244 -3.33 4.11 -0.96
N SER A 245 -4.43 3.37 -0.82
CA SER A 245 -5.63 3.80 -0.12
C SER A 245 -5.95 2.88 1.06
N GLY A 246 -5.28 3.13 2.18
CA GLY A 246 -5.60 2.54 3.47
C GLY A 246 -6.98 2.93 4.01
N VAL A 247 -7.29 2.43 5.20
CA VAL A 247 -8.46 2.88 5.97
C VAL A 247 -8.06 4.14 6.70
N GLU A 248 -8.63 5.27 6.33
CA GLU A 248 -8.32 6.57 6.91
C GLU A 248 -9.42 7.00 7.87
N ALA A 249 -9.07 7.63 8.98
CA ALA A 249 -10.05 8.18 9.93
C ALA A 249 -10.73 9.43 9.36
N SER A 250 -10.01 10.23 8.56
CA SER A 250 -10.50 11.46 7.97
C SER A 250 -10.95 11.26 6.53
N LYS A 251 -12.21 11.59 6.24
CA LYS A 251 -12.72 11.64 4.87
C LYS A 251 -11.92 12.60 4.00
N ASN A 252 -11.54 13.76 4.56
CA ASN A 252 -10.83 14.80 3.81
C ASN A 252 -9.44 14.35 3.35
N GLU A 253 -8.79 13.45 4.10
CA GLU A 253 -7.53 12.82 3.69
C GLU A 253 -7.72 11.97 2.42
N VAL A 254 -8.81 11.21 2.35
CA VAL A 254 -9.17 10.39 1.17
C VAL A 254 -9.48 11.28 -0.04
N LEU A 255 -10.14 12.42 0.19
CA LEU A 255 -10.47 13.38 -0.88
C LEU A 255 -9.21 14.09 -1.41
N ALA A 256 -8.27 14.44 -0.53
CA ALA A 256 -6.96 14.99 -0.90
C ALA A 256 -6.08 13.95 -1.59
N LEU A 257 -6.15 12.68 -1.18
CA LEU A 257 -5.51 11.58 -1.89
C LEU A 257 -6.01 11.47 -3.33
N TRP A 258 -7.33 11.52 -3.53
CA TRP A 258 -7.90 11.50 -4.88
C TRP A 258 -7.45 12.71 -5.73
N ASP A 259 -7.42 13.91 -5.14
CA ASP A 259 -6.90 15.11 -5.80
C ASP A 259 -5.43 14.95 -6.21
N MET A 260 -4.59 14.46 -5.30
CA MET A 260 -3.17 14.17 -5.55
C MET A 260 -2.99 13.16 -6.69
N LEU A 261 -3.74 12.05 -6.70
CA LEU A 261 -3.61 11.03 -7.73
C LEU A 261 -4.02 11.52 -9.12
N GLN A 262 -5.07 12.34 -9.20
CA GLN A 262 -5.46 12.93 -10.47
C GLN A 262 -4.41 13.93 -10.97
N ARG A 263 -3.86 14.77 -10.08
CA ARG A 263 -2.77 15.71 -10.45
C ARG A 263 -1.50 14.99 -10.87
N PHE A 264 -1.19 13.85 -10.25
CA PHE A 264 -0.08 13.00 -10.69
C PHE A 264 -0.30 12.48 -12.11
N MET A 265 -1.50 11.97 -12.42
CA MET A 265 -1.81 11.40 -13.73
C MET A 265 -2.06 12.42 -14.83
N ASP A 266 -2.48 13.64 -14.48
CA ASP A 266 -2.72 14.72 -15.44
C ASP A 266 -1.40 15.36 -15.88
N VAL A 267 -1.02 15.16 -17.14
CA VAL A 267 0.23 15.68 -17.71
C VAL A 267 0.22 17.20 -17.88
N SER A 268 -0.95 17.85 -17.77
CA SER A 268 -1.04 19.31 -17.74
C SER A 268 -0.71 19.93 -16.38
N GLN A 269 -0.61 19.11 -15.33
CA GLN A 269 -0.30 19.53 -13.97
C GLN A 269 1.12 19.10 -13.57
N PRO A 270 1.81 19.89 -12.73
CA PRO A 270 3.06 19.45 -12.13
C PRO A 270 2.78 18.25 -11.20
N ILE A 271 3.76 17.36 -11.06
CA ILE A 271 3.71 16.25 -10.11
C ILE A 271 3.42 16.84 -8.71
N PRO A 272 2.49 16.24 -7.94
CA PRO A 272 2.22 16.66 -6.57
C PRO A 272 3.49 16.71 -5.74
N ASP A 273 3.66 17.80 -4.97
CA ASP A 273 4.83 17.93 -4.09
C ASP A 273 4.71 17.01 -2.87
N MET A 274 5.17 15.77 -3.04
CA MET A 274 5.20 14.72 -2.03
C MET A 274 6.65 14.28 -1.80
N PRO A 275 7.04 13.91 -0.57
CA PRO A 275 8.40 13.47 -0.24
C PRO A 275 8.94 12.40 -1.18
N ARG A 276 8.11 11.42 -1.52
CA ARG A 276 8.50 10.28 -2.36
C ARG A 276 8.80 10.63 -3.83
N PHE A 277 8.27 11.74 -4.34
CA PHE A 277 8.52 12.19 -5.71
C PHE A 277 9.72 13.13 -5.84
N GLU A 278 10.18 13.70 -4.72
CA GLU A 278 11.22 14.72 -4.69
C GLU A 278 12.45 14.41 -5.56
N PRO A 279 13.03 13.19 -5.52
CA PRO A 279 14.23 12.89 -6.31
C PRO A 279 14.01 12.98 -7.83
N PHE A 280 12.78 12.88 -8.30
CA PHE A 280 12.46 12.74 -9.73
C PHE A 280 11.80 13.97 -10.34
N ARG A 281 11.45 14.99 -9.54
CA ARG A 281 10.69 16.16 -10.00
C ARG A 281 11.34 16.89 -11.18
N HIS A 282 12.66 16.93 -11.22
CA HIS A 282 13.44 17.59 -12.28
C HIS A 282 13.44 16.82 -13.61
N LEU A 283 13.07 15.52 -13.61
CA LEU A 283 13.03 14.67 -14.80
C LEU A 283 11.72 14.85 -15.60
N ASP A 284 10.70 15.43 -14.96
CA ASP A 284 9.42 15.72 -15.57
C ASP A 284 9.39 17.17 -16.10
N PRO A 285 9.15 17.40 -17.40
CA PRO A 285 9.32 18.74 -18.00
C PRO A 285 8.34 19.76 -17.43
N VAL A 286 7.09 19.35 -17.16
CA VAL A 286 6.03 20.23 -16.64
C VAL A 286 6.33 20.61 -15.19
N THR A 287 6.78 19.64 -14.41
CA THR A 287 7.19 19.83 -13.01
C THR A 287 8.46 20.66 -12.90
N ALA A 288 9.46 20.41 -13.74
CA ALA A 288 10.71 21.16 -13.75
C ALA A 288 10.47 22.65 -14.10
N GLU A 289 9.60 22.95 -15.06
CA GLU A 289 9.24 24.33 -15.37
C GLU A 289 8.50 25.01 -14.20
N TYR A 290 7.57 24.29 -13.56
CA TYR A 290 6.83 24.78 -12.40
C TYR A 290 7.75 25.05 -11.20
N ASP A 291 8.66 24.13 -10.90
CA ASP A 291 9.62 24.24 -9.79
C ASP A 291 10.59 25.40 -10.03
N ARG A 292 11.03 25.61 -11.28
CA ARG A 292 11.85 26.78 -11.65
C ARG A 292 11.10 28.09 -11.45
N LYS A 293 9.80 28.15 -11.79
CA LYS A 293 8.97 29.36 -11.61
C LYS A 293 8.69 29.68 -10.15
N THR A 294 8.51 28.65 -9.32
CA THR A 294 8.20 28.79 -7.89
C THR A 294 9.45 28.84 -7.00
N ASN A 295 10.64 28.63 -7.59
CA ASN A 295 11.91 28.53 -6.88
C ASN A 295 11.89 27.48 -5.77
N ARG A 296 11.32 26.30 -6.07
CA ARG A 296 11.22 25.17 -5.13
C ARG A 296 12.62 24.63 -4.81
N PRO A 297 12.99 24.46 -3.51
CA PRO A 297 14.22 23.77 -3.14
C PRO A 297 14.23 22.30 -3.64
N PRO A 298 15.32 21.80 -4.25
CA PRO A 298 15.39 20.42 -4.74
C PRO A 298 15.30 19.35 -3.64
N ARG A 299 15.81 19.64 -2.43
CA ARG A 299 15.85 18.74 -1.26
C ARG A 299 14.91 19.19 -0.13
N TYR A 300 13.76 19.78 -0.47
CA TYR A 300 12.85 20.35 0.52
C TYR A 300 12.42 19.34 1.59
N TRP A 301 11.91 18.17 1.21
CA TRP A 301 11.35 17.19 2.16
C TRP A 301 12.43 16.43 2.93
N ARG A 302 13.57 16.16 2.30
CA ARG A 302 14.67 15.43 2.93
C ARG A 302 15.37 16.24 4.02
N ASP A 303 15.60 17.52 3.77
CA ASP A 303 16.36 18.38 4.68
C ASP A 303 15.45 19.09 5.72
N LEU A 304 14.15 18.78 5.72
CA LEU A 304 13.15 19.43 6.55
C LEU A 304 13.05 18.81 7.94
N ASP A 305 12.96 19.66 8.97
CA ASP A 305 12.58 19.23 10.31
C ASP A 305 11.07 18.98 10.40
N LEU A 306 10.70 17.71 10.57
CA LEU A 306 9.30 17.27 10.52
C LEU A 306 8.44 17.87 11.64
N GLU A 307 8.99 18.02 12.85
CA GLU A 307 8.23 18.56 13.99
C GLU A 307 7.96 20.05 13.83
N THR A 308 8.96 20.83 13.39
CA THR A 308 8.77 22.24 13.02
C THR A 308 7.75 22.37 11.90
N TRP A 309 7.84 21.54 10.85
CA TRP A 309 6.88 21.57 9.75
C TRP A 309 5.46 21.26 10.18
N LYS A 310 5.24 20.23 11.01
CA LYS A 310 3.92 19.88 11.56
C LYS A 310 3.28 21.05 12.29
N SER A 311 4.06 21.79 13.08
CA SER A 311 3.57 22.95 13.83
C SER A 311 3.26 24.18 12.95
N GLY A 312 3.92 24.29 11.80
CA GLY A 312 3.82 25.43 10.89
C GLY A 312 3.01 25.12 9.62
N GLU A 313 3.71 24.76 8.55
CA GLU A 313 3.13 24.51 7.23
C GLU A 313 2.18 23.30 7.21
N GLY A 314 2.53 22.22 7.92
CA GLY A 314 1.69 21.03 8.08
C GLY A 314 0.36 21.36 8.75
N ALA A 315 0.35 22.18 9.81
CA ALA A 315 -0.89 22.64 10.45
C ALA A 315 -1.75 23.51 9.52
N LYS A 316 -1.12 24.36 8.68
CA LYS A 316 -1.83 25.14 7.66
C LYS A 316 -2.44 24.24 6.59
N LEU A 317 -1.69 23.23 6.13
CA LEU A 317 -2.16 22.24 5.16
C LEU A 317 -3.33 21.43 5.72
N ALA A 318 -3.22 20.91 6.94
CA ALA A 318 -4.27 20.18 7.62
C ALA A 318 -5.54 21.04 7.77
N THR A 319 -5.37 22.32 8.11
CA THR A 319 -6.48 23.28 8.20
C THR A 319 -7.11 23.53 6.83
N ALA A 320 -6.30 23.74 5.79
CA ALA A 320 -6.77 23.93 4.42
C ALA A 320 -7.56 22.71 3.93
N GLN A 321 -7.01 21.51 4.14
CA GLN A 321 -7.65 20.24 3.82
C GLN A 321 -8.98 20.07 4.56
N ALA A 322 -9.05 20.44 5.84
CA ALA A 322 -10.27 20.34 6.64
C ALA A 322 -11.35 21.34 6.23
N ARG A 323 -10.95 22.56 5.85
CA ARG A 323 -11.88 23.67 5.52
C ARG A 323 -12.25 23.74 4.04
N TYR A 324 -11.53 23.06 3.16
CA TYR A 324 -11.81 23.09 1.74
C TYR A 324 -13.23 22.58 1.45
N PRO A 325 -14.03 23.29 0.63
CA PRO A 325 -15.41 22.91 0.34
C PRO A 325 -15.47 21.78 -0.69
N TRP A 326 -15.04 20.58 -0.31
CA TRP A 326 -14.90 19.42 -1.20
C TRP A 326 -16.16 19.06 -2.01
N GLY A 327 -17.35 19.36 -1.48
CA GLY A 327 -18.63 19.13 -2.13
C GLY A 327 -19.02 20.17 -3.20
N ARG A 328 -18.27 21.27 -3.34
CA ARG A 328 -18.49 22.27 -4.41
C ARG A 328 -17.80 21.90 -5.73
N ARG A 329 -16.99 20.84 -5.73
CA ARG A 329 -16.24 20.43 -6.91
C ARG A 329 -17.17 19.93 -8.02
N VAL A 330 -16.87 20.30 -9.25
CA VAL A 330 -17.65 20.00 -10.45
C VAL A 330 -16.87 19.03 -11.34
N CYS A 331 -17.48 17.89 -11.65
CA CYS A 331 -16.85 16.88 -12.48
C CYS A 331 -16.79 17.31 -13.95
N LYS A 332 -15.59 17.66 -14.47
CA LYS A 332 -15.39 18.03 -15.88
C LYS A 332 -15.55 16.85 -16.85
N LEU A 333 -15.47 15.62 -16.34
CA LEU A 333 -15.70 14.40 -17.13
C LEU A 333 -17.18 14.18 -17.44
N THR A 334 -18.09 14.58 -16.55
CA THR A 334 -19.52 14.25 -16.67
C THR A 334 -20.14 14.74 -17.99
N PRO A 335 -19.88 15.97 -18.48
CA PRO A 335 -20.39 16.44 -19.77
C PRO A 335 -19.86 15.66 -20.99
N LYS A 336 -18.74 14.93 -20.85
CA LYS A 336 -18.10 14.16 -21.93
C LYS A 336 -18.64 12.74 -22.07
N LEU A 337 -19.38 12.27 -21.06
CA LEU A 337 -19.98 10.94 -21.06
C LEU A 337 -21.18 10.88 -22.00
N GLY A 338 -21.29 9.80 -22.77
CA GLY A 338 -22.38 9.56 -23.73
C GLY A 338 -22.22 10.26 -25.07
N GLN A 339 -21.12 10.98 -25.30
CA GLN A 339 -20.87 11.66 -26.57
C GLN A 339 -20.49 10.70 -27.72
N ILE A 340 -20.00 9.50 -27.38
CA ILE A 340 -19.69 8.44 -28.34
C ILE A 340 -20.23 7.10 -27.82
N ASP A 341 -20.49 6.16 -28.72
CA ASP A 341 -20.87 4.80 -28.35
C ASP A 341 -19.65 3.92 -28.01
N MET A 342 -19.91 2.77 -27.40
CA MET A 342 -18.87 1.83 -26.99
C MET A 342 -18.12 1.18 -28.17
N ALA A 343 -18.74 1.01 -29.33
CA ALA A 343 -18.10 0.39 -30.49
C ALA A 343 -17.09 1.38 -31.11
N THR A 344 -17.51 2.62 -31.35
CA THR A 344 -16.66 3.72 -31.80
C THR A 344 -15.50 3.96 -30.82
N TYR A 345 -15.75 3.87 -29.52
CA TYR A 345 -14.70 3.99 -28.51
C TYR A 345 -13.66 2.86 -28.59
N ARG A 346 -14.09 1.62 -28.85
CA ARG A 346 -13.20 0.46 -28.97
C ARG A 346 -12.36 0.50 -30.24
N GLU A 347 -12.90 1.00 -31.35
CA GLU A 347 -12.15 1.16 -32.61
C GLU A 347 -10.99 2.14 -32.47
N LYS A 348 -11.15 3.18 -31.65
CA LYS A 348 -10.09 4.15 -31.34
C LYS A 348 -9.03 3.61 -30.38
N ARG A 349 -9.22 2.42 -29.81
CA ARG A 349 -8.31 1.83 -28.82
C ARG A 349 -7.20 1.06 -29.53
N SER A 350 -5.95 1.26 -29.11
CA SER A 350 -4.84 0.42 -29.58
C SER A 350 -5.05 -1.04 -29.13
N ALA A 351 -4.70 -2.00 -29.99
CA ALA A 351 -4.96 -3.44 -29.78
C ALA A 351 -4.38 -4.01 -28.46
N SER A 352 -3.37 -3.34 -27.87
CA SER A 352 -2.75 -3.72 -26.60
C SER A 352 -3.62 -3.43 -25.36
N ALA A 353 -4.63 -2.59 -25.46
CA ALA A 353 -5.53 -2.24 -24.34
C ALA A 353 -6.73 -3.20 -24.20
N SER A 354 -6.75 -4.29 -24.98
CA SER A 354 -7.80 -5.30 -25.03
C SER A 354 -7.39 -6.57 -24.29
N VAL A 355 -7.06 -6.47 -23.00
CA VAL A 355 -6.95 -7.66 -22.14
C VAL A 355 -8.07 -7.59 -21.11
N ILE A 356 -9.21 -8.19 -21.44
CA ILE A 356 -10.36 -8.33 -20.52
C ILE A 356 -10.13 -9.50 -19.56
#